data_AF-A0A535HZD5-F1
#
_entry.id   AF-A0A535HZD5-F1
#
_cell.length_a   1.000
_cell.length_b   1.000
_cell.length_c   1.000
_cell.angle_alpha   90.00
_cell.angle_beta   90.00
_cell.angle_gamma   90.00
#
_symmetry.space_group_name_H-M   'P 1'
#
loop_
_entity.id
_entity.type
_entity.pdbx_description
1 polymer ?
#
loop_
_entity_poly.entity_id
_entity_poly.type
_entity_poly.pdbx_seq_one_letter_code
_entity_poly.pdbx_strand_id
1 'polypeptide(L)'
;MDLYSIALFAHIVGAVLVFVLLTVEGLGLRFGFAYAPLNRILGPISAVAILIPGIYMMAVQWGWAGWVVVGITTYVLIAAIGAYTGINVMRGRINRQAAIASWLVRIGMALGVLFDMTVKPNLFISAGVVLVVAVIAGGSGLVLRRQVAS
;
A
#
# COMPACT_ATOMS: atom_id res chain seq x y z
N MET A 1 25.01 -3.57 16.72
CA MET A 1 23.93 -3.60 15.72
C MET A 1 23.77 -5.05 15.30
N ASP A 2 22.64 -5.67 15.59
CA ASP A 2 22.35 -7.04 15.14
C ASP A 2 21.65 -7.03 13.77
N LEU A 3 21.66 -8.17 13.09
CA LEU A 3 21.05 -8.31 11.76
C LEU A 3 19.53 -8.06 11.81
N TYR A 4 18.88 -8.39 12.94
CA TYR A 4 17.48 -8.12 13.18
C TYR A 4 17.16 -6.62 13.15
N SER A 5 17.92 -5.77 13.85
CA SER A 5 17.70 -4.32 13.87
C SER A 5 17.93 -3.69 12.51
N ILE A 6 18.91 -4.18 11.73
CA ILE A 6 19.16 -3.72 10.36
C ILE A 6 17.97 -4.08 9.46
N ALA A 7 17.47 -5.30 9.56
CA ALA A 7 16.29 -5.74 8.81
C ALA A 7 15.04 -4.94 9.19
N LEU A 8 14.81 -4.72 10.49
CA LEU A 8 13.70 -3.90 10.99
C LEU A 8 13.78 -2.47 10.46
N PHE A 9 14.96 -1.86 10.50
CA PHE A 9 15.19 -0.53 9.94
C PHE A 9 14.86 -0.49 8.44
N ALA A 10 15.40 -1.43 7.66
CA ALA A 10 15.13 -1.51 6.22
C ALA A 10 13.63 -1.70 5.92
N HIS A 11 12.94 -2.55 6.70
CA HIS A 11 11.50 -2.75 6.61
C HIS A 11 10.72 -1.45 6.81
N ILE A 12 11.04 -0.71 7.88
CA ILE A 12 10.40 0.56 8.21
C ILE A 12 10.67 1.60 7.12
N VAL A 13 11.90 1.71 6.64
CA VAL A 13 12.26 2.59 5.52
C VAL A 13 11.46 2.22 4.26
N GLY A 14 11.32 0.94 3.96
CA GLY A 14 10.47 0.44 2.89
C GLY A 14 9.02 0.88 3.04
N ALA A 15 8.45 0.75 4.25
CA ALA A 15 7.10 1.18 4.58
C ALA A 15 6.91 2.69 4.43
N VAL A 16 7.82 3.50 4.97
CA VAL A 16 7.79 4.96 4.81
C VAL A 16 7.84 5.33 3.33
N LEU A 17 8.68 4.66 2.54
CA LEU A 17 8.77 4.90 1.10
C LEU A 17 7.44 4.59 0.38
N VAL A 18 6.69 3.55 0.79
CA VAL A 18 5.33 3.30 0.25
C VAL A 18 4.44 4.53 0.48
N PHE A 19 4.43 5.08 1.70
CA PHE A 19 3.61 6.25 2.03
C PHE A 19 4.03 7.51 1.28
N VAL A 20 5.33 7.73 1.10
CA VAL A 20 5.86 8.84 0.28
C VAL A 20 5.37 8.71 -1.16
N LEU A 21 5.48 7.52 -1.76
CA LEU A 21 5.06 7.30 -3.16
C LEU A 21 3.55 7.40 -3.34
N LEU A 22 2.76 6.91 -2.37
CA LEU A 22 1.31 7.13 -2.35
C LEU A 22 0.99 8.61 -2.22
N THR A 23 1.72 9.37 -1.41
CA THR A 23 1.52 10.82 -1.28
C THR A 23 1.82 11.54 -2.59
N VAL A 24 2.96 11.25 -3.21
CA VAL A 24 3.34 11.83 -4.51
C VAL A 24 2.32 11.48 -5.59
N GLU A 25 1.84 10.23 -5.65
CA GLU A 25 0.77 9.83 -6.56
C GLU A 25 -0.53 10.61 -6.31
N GLY A 26 -0.93 10.76 -5.05
CA GLY A 26 -2.13 11.50 -4.66
C GLY A 26 -2.06 12.98 -5.03
N LEU A 27 -0.88 13.60 -4.88
CA LEU A 27 -0.62 14.97 -5.31
C LEU A 27 -0.61 15.06 -6.85
N GLY A 28 0.07 14.15 -7.54
CA GLY A 28 0.12 14.12 -9.01
C GLY A 28 -1.25 13.96 -9.63
N LEU A 29 -2.09 13.09 -9.05
CA LEU A 29 -3.49 12.91 -9.44
C LEU A 29 -4.36 14.15 -9.19
N ARG A 30 -3.97 15.10 -8.34
CA ARG A 30 -4.74 16.33 -8.04
C ARG A 30 -4.22 17.56 -8.76
N PHE A 31 -2.90 17.68 -8.88
CA PHE A 31 -2.21 18.85 -9.42
C PHE A 31 -1.70 18.65 -10.86
N GLY A 32 -1.77 17.43 -11.41
CA GLY A 32 -1.52 17.19 -12.83
C GLY A 32 -0.05 17.05 -13.23
N PHE A 33 0.87 16.80 -12.30
CA PHE A 33 2.28 16.56 -12.62
C PHE A 33 2.58 15.07 -12.84
N ALA A 34 3.68 14.79 -13.53
CA ALA A 34 4.11 13.41 -13.82
C ALA A 34 4.67 12.73 -12.55
N TYR A 35 3.98 11.71 -12.07
CA TYR A 35 4.41 10.89 -10.91
C TYR A 35 4.76 9.44 -11.29
N ALA A 36 4.24 8.95 -12.43
CA ALA A 36 4.38 7.55 -12.84
C ALA A 36 5.84 7.10 -13.07
N PRO A 37 6.74 7.90 -13.66
CA PRO A 37 8.16 7.51 -13.81
C PRO A 37 8.85 7.27 -12.46
N LEU A 38 8.62 8.15 -11.48
CA LEU A 38 9.18 8.01 -10.14
C LEU A 38 8.67 6.74 -9.46
N ASN A 39 7.35 6.52 -9.48
CA ASN A 39 6.74 5.34 -8.86
C ASN A 39 7.16 4.03 -9.54
N ARG A 40 7.49 4.06 -10.84
CA ARG A 40 8.00 2.88 -11.56
C ARG A 40 9.39 2.45 -11.08
N ILE A 41 10.21 3.38 -10.61
CA ILE A 41 11.56 3.10 -10.11
C ILE A 41 11.52 2.81 -8.61
N LEU A 42 10.94 3.71 -7.83
CA LEU A 42 10.95 3.63 -6.37
C LEU A 42 9.91 2.65 -5.81
N GLY A 43 8.83 2.36 -6.54
CA GLY A 43 7.81 1.41 -6.12
C GLY A 43 8.36 0.00 -5.89
N PRO A 44 9.05 -0.61 -6.87
CA PRO A 44 9.72 -1.90 -6.68
C PRO A 44 10.76 -1.89 -5.57
N ILE A 45 11.52 -0.80 -5.43
CA ILE A 45 12.54 -0.65 -4.36
C ILE A 45 11.86 -0.67 -2.99
N SER A 46 10.77 0.08 -2.83
CA SER A 46 9.97 0.10 -1.61
C SER A 46 9.37 -1.27 -1.28
N ALA A 47 8.82 -1.96 -2.28
CA ALA A 47 8.27 -3.31 -2.11
C ALA A 47 9.34 -4.33 -1.70
N VAL A 48 10.54 -4.25 -2.26
CA VAL A 48 11.67 -5.11 -1.89
C VAL A 48 12.15 -4.78 -0.47
N ALA A 49 12.33 -3.49 -0.17
CA ALA A 49 12.78 -3.00 1.13
C ALA A 49 11.81 -3.36 2.26
N ILE A 50 10.51 -3.50 1.98
CA ILE A 50 9.54 -3.94 2.97
C ILE A 50 9.41 -5.47 3.04
N LEU A 51 9.30 -6.16 1.90
CA LEU A 51 8.99 -7.59 1.88
C LEU A 51 10.18 -8.45 2.29
N ILE A 52 11.39 -8.20 1.77
CA ILE A 52 12.55 -9.07 2.07
C ILE A 52 12.87 -9.04 3.57
N PRO A 53 13.04 -7.87 4.21
CA PRO A 53 13.33 -7.84 5.64
C PRO A 53 12.14 -8.31 6.48
N GLY A 54 10.91 -8.07 6.02
CA GLY A 54 9.69 -8.58 6.68
C GLY A 54 9.65 -10.11 6.72
N ILE A 55 9.96 -10.77 5.61
CA ILE A 55 10.04 -12.24 5.53
C ILE A 55 11.17 -12.78 6.40
N TYR A 56 12.32 -12.09 6.45
CA TYR A 56 13.40 -12.45 7.36
C TYR A 56 12.95 -12.38 8.83
N MET A 57 12.35 -11.26 9.26
CA MET A 57 11.85 -11.08 10.64
C MET A 57 10.77 -12.12 10.99
N MET A 58 9.90 -12.46 10.03
CA MET A 58 8.95 -13.56 10.16
C MET A 58 9.67 -14.88 10.46
N ALA A 59 10.70 -15.21 9.69
CA ALA A 59 11.41 -16.48 9.82
C ALA A 59 12.16 -16.62 11.16
N VAL A 60 12.71 -15.52 11.70
CA VAL A 60 13.59 -15.58 12.88
C VAL A 60 12.90 -15.27 14.21
N GLN A 61 11.76 -14.56 14.23
CA GLN A 61 11.13 -14.13 15.48
C GLN A 61 9.62 -14.32 15.52
N TRP A 62 8.90 -13.93 14.48
CA TRP A 62 7.43 -13.77 14.58
C TRP A 62 6.63 -15.00 14.12
N GLY A 63 7.20 -15.85 13.27
CA GLY A 63 6.50 -16.98 12.67
C GLY A 63 5.28 -16.57 11.84
N TRP A 64 4.42 -17.54 11.53
CA TRP A 64 3.20 -17.36 10.73
C TRP A 64 2.03 -16.76 11.52
N ALA A 65 2.28 -15.71 12.30
CA ALA A 65 1.21 -15.02 13.02
C ALA A 65 0.19 -14.41 12.04
N GLY A 66 -1.07 -14.32 12.46
CA GLY A 66 -2.17 -13.86 11.59
C GLY A 66 -1.92 -12.49 10.95
N TRP A 67 -1.47 -11.51 11.74
CA TRP A 67 -1.10 -10.17 11.25
C TRP A 67 0.08 -10.18 10.26
N VAL A 68 1.01 -11.14 10.38
CA VAL A 68 2.12 -11.29 9.42
C VAL A 68 1.59 -11.75 8.06
N VAL A 69 0.72 -12.76 8.06
CA VAL A 69 0.09 -13.29 6.84
C VAL A 69 -0.70 -12.19 6.12
N VAL A 70 -1.49 -11.43 6.87
CA VAL A 70 -2.29 -10.33 6.32
C VAL A 70 -1.38 -9.21 5.81
N GLY A 71 -0.35 -8.83 6.56
CA GLY A 71 0.61 -7.81 6.15
C GLY A 71 1.33 -8.15 4.84
N ILE A 72 1.87 -9.37 4.72
CA ILE A 72 2.53 -9.85 3.48
C ILE A 72 1.56 -9.82 2.30
N THR A 73 0.38 -10.42 2.49
CA THR A 73 -0.65 -10.47 1.44
C THR A 73 -1.05 -9.08 0.99
N THR A 74 -1.24 -8.17 1.94
CA THR A 74 -1.68 -6.79 1.66
C THR A 74 -0.60 -5.99 0.93
N TYR A 75 0.67 -6.10 1.31
CA TYR A 75 1.75 -5.42 0.58
C TYR A 75 1.91 -5.94 -0.85
N VAL A 76 1.74 -7.25 -1.06
CA VAL A 76 1.72 -7.84 -2.42
C VAL A 76 0.55 -7.27 -3.23
N LEU A 77 -0.64 -7.17 -2.65
CA LEU A 77 -1.81 -6.57 -3.30
C LEU A 77 -1.59 -5.09 -3.62
N ILE A 78 -1.04 -4.29 -2.69
CA ILE A 78 -0.69 -2.88 -2.91
C ILE A 78 0.26 -2.76 -4.10
N ALA A 79 1.32 -3.57 -4.15
CA ALA A 79 2.30 -3.56 -5.22
C ALA A 79 1.67 -3.94 -6.57
N ALA A 80 0.86 -5.01 -6.61
CA ALA A 80 0.19 -5.48 -7.83
C ALA A 80 -0.82 -4.45 -8.36
N ILE A 81 -1.67 -3.90 -7.49
CA ILE A 81 -2.66 -2.86 -7.85
C ILE A 81 -1.95 -1.58 -8.30
N GLY A 82 -0.86 -1.20 -7.62
CA GLY A 82 -0.05 -0.04 -7.97
C GLY A 82 0.60 -0.18 -9.35
N ALA A 83 1.22 -1.33 -9.63
CA ALA A 83 1.79 -1.64 -10.94
C ALA A 83 0.72 -1.64 -12.05
N TYR A 84 -0.41 -2.32 -11.82
CA TYR A 84 -1.52 -2.35 -12.76
C TYR A 84 -2.05 -0.94 -13.07
N THR A 85 -2.30 -0.15 -12.03
CA THR A 85 -2.82 1.22 -12.19
C THR A 85 -1.82 2.11 -12.91
N GLY A 86 -0.56 2.09 -12.49
CA GLY A 86 0.50 2.90 -13.11
C GLY A 86 0.70 2.59 -14.60
N ILE A 87 0.76 1.31 -14.97
CA ILE A 87 0.88 0.89 -16.38
C ILE A 87 -0.31 1.37 -17.20
N ASN A 88 -1.53 1.24 -16.68
CA ASN A 88 -2.72 1.62 -17.43
C ASN A 88 -2.94 3.14 -17.49
N VAL A 89 -2.51 3.91 -16.48
CA VAL A 89 -2.47 5.39 -16.54
C VAL A 89 -1.50 5.85 -17.62
N MET A 90 -0.28 5.28 -17.66
CA MET A 90 0.70 5.61 -18.70
C MET A 90 0.22 5.24 -20.11
N ARG A 91 -0.61 4.20 -20.24
CA ARG A 91 -1.22 3.77 -21.50
C ARG A 91 -2.52 4.52 -21.85
N GLY A 92 -2.97 5.46 -21.02
CA GLY A 92 -4.23 6.18 -21.21
C GLY A 92 -5.50 5.31 -21.11
N ARG A 93 -5.40 4.11 -20.51
CA ARG A 93 -6.49 3.12 -20.41
C ARG A 93 -7.37 3.29 -19.17
N ILE A 94 -6.89 4.02 -18.17
CA ILE A 94 -7.61 4.31 -16.93
C ILE A 94 -7.79 5.82 -16.83
N ASN A 95 -9.02 6.25 -16.59
CA ASN A 95 -9.31 7.66 -16.36
C ASN A 95 -8.86 8.10 -14.95
N ARG A 96 -8.75 9.41 -14.75
CA ARG A 96 -8.30 10.02 -13.49
C ARG A 96 -9.12 9.56 -12.27
N GLN A 97 -10.42 9.38 -12.43
CA GLN A 97 -11.32 8.96 -11.33
C GLN A 97 -11.03 7.54 -10.87
N ALA A 98 -10.87 6.60 -11.81
CA ALA A 98 -10.51 5.22 -11.50
C ALA A 98 -9.11 5.12 -10.90
N ALA A 99 -8.16 5.97 -11.33
CA ALA A 99 -6.85 6.08 -10.69
C ALA A 99 -6.95 6.59 -9.23
N ILE A 100 -7.80 7.59 -8.95
CA ILE A 100 -8.07 8.07 -7.58
C ILE A 100 -8.71 6.98 -6.72
N ALA A 101 -9.67 6.21 -7.25
CA ALA A 101 -10.28 5.10 -6.52
C ALA A 101 -9.25 4.01 -6.17
N SER A 102 -8.38 3.63 -7.12
CA SER A 102 -7.27 2.71 -6.88
C SER A 102 -6.29 3.25 -5.81
N TRP A 103 -5.96 4.54 -5.89
CA TRP A 103 -5.11 5.21 -4.92
C TRP A 103 -5.72 5.19 -3.50
N LEU A 104 -7.01 5.49 -3.37
CA LEU A 104 -7.73 5.45 -2.10
C LEU A 104 -7.71 4.05 -1.49
N VAL A 105 -8.01 3.01 -2.28
CA VAL A 105 -7.97 1.61 -1.82
C VAL A 105 -6.57 1.24 -1.33
N ARG A 106 -5.52 1.63 -2.06
CA ARG A 106 -4.12 1.36 -1.65
C ARG A 106 -3.71 2.10 -0.38
N ILE A 107 -4.13 3.34 -0.20
CA ILE A 107 -3.93 4.06 1.06
C ILE A 107 -4.66 3.36 2.20
N GLY A 108 -5.92 2.98 2.00
CA GLY A 108 -6.69 2.30 3.03
C GLY A 108 -6.04 0.98 3.46
N MET A 109 -5.58 0.18 2.50
CA MET A 109 -4.79 -1.02 2.77
C MET A 109 -3.51 -0.72 3.54
N ALA A 110 -2.72 0.29 3.12
CA ALA A 110 -1.47 0.66 3.79
C ALA A 110 -1.70 1.10 5.24
N LEU A 111 -2.77 1.86 5.52
CA LEU A 111 -3.17 2.26 6.87
C LEU A 111 -3.65 1.07 7.70
N GLY A 112 -4.40 0.13 7.10
CA GLY A 112 -4.78 -1.12 7.75
C GLY A 112 -3.56 -1.94 8.19
N VAL A 113 -2.53 -2.01 7.35
CA VAL A 113 -1.29 -2.73 7.72
C VAL A 113 -0.52 -2.00 8.84
N LEU A 114 -0.51 -0.66 8.88
CA LEU A 114 0.08 0.06 10.01
C LEU A 114 -0.61 -0.29 11.33
N PHE A 115 -1.94 -0.40 11.33
CA PHE A 115 -2.67 -0.89 12.49
C PHE A 115 -2.25 -2.32 12.85
N ASP A 116 -2.18 -3.23 11.89
CA ASP A 116 -1.75 -4.62 12.10
C ASP A 116 -0.35 -4.71 12.72
N MET A 117 0.60 -3.94 12.22
CA MET A 117 1.98 -3.91 12.73
C MET A 117 2.08 -3.33 14.14
N THR A 118 1.11 -2.51 14.54
CA THR A 118 1.07 -1.84 15.85
C THR A 118 0.38 -2.71 16.90
N VAL A 119 -0.80 -3.23 16.57
CA VAL A 119 -1.67 -3.97 17.50
C VAL A 119 -1.40 -5.47 17.48
N LYS A 120 -0.82 -5.99 16.38
CA LYS A 120 -0.49 -7.41 16.16
C LYS A 120 -1.65 -8.36 16.47
N PRO A 121 -2.85 -8.12 15.93
CA PRO A 121 -4.01 -8.90 16.32
C PRO A 121 -4.01 -10.29 15.63
N ASN A 122 -5.02 -11.10 15.93
CA ASN A 122 -5.20 -12.38 15.25
C ASN A 122 -5.68 -12.18 13.79
N LEU A 123 -5.64 -13.26 13.02
CA LEU A 123 -5.94 -13.28 11.58
C LEU A 123 -7.26 -12.59 11.21
N PHE A 124 -8.33 -12.89 11.95
CA PHE A 124 -9.67 -12.40 11.62
C PHE A 124 -9.79 -10.89 11.83
N ILE A 125 -9.21 -10.38 12.92
CA ILE A 125 -9.21 -8.94 13.20
C ILE A 125 -8.33 -8.22 12.19
N SER A 126 -7.15 -8.74 11.86
CA SER A 126 -6.27 -8.14 10.86
C SER A 126 -6.93 -8.04 9.49
N ALA A 127 -7.47 -9.16 8.99
CA ALA A 127 -8.16 -9.18 7.71
C ALA A 127 -9.38 -8.24 7.70
N GLY A 128 -10.16 -8.23 8.80
CA GLY A 128 -11.30 -7.35 8.97
C GLY A 128 -10.93 -5.87 8.90
N VAL A 129 -9.90 -5.45 9.63
CA VAL A 129 -9.45 -4.05 9.66
C VAL A 129 -8.94 -3.61 8.30
N VAL A 130 -8.03 -4.37 7.67
CA VAL A 130 -7.51 -4.03 6.33
C VAL A 130 -8.65 -3.91 5.31
N LEU A 131 -9.59 -4.85 5.31
CA LEU A 131 -10.74 -4.83 4.41
C LEU A 131 -11.61 -3.60 4.65
N VAL A 132 -11.98 -3.33 5.91
CA VAL A 132 -12.85 -2.20 6.26
C VAL A 132 -12.19 -0.88 5.85
N VAL A 133 -10.92 -0.66 6.16
CA VAL A 133 -10.23 0.59 5.81
C VAL A 133 -10.08 0.73 4.30
N ALA A 134 -9.77 -0.35 3.57
CA ALA A 134 -9.72 -0.34 2.11
C ALA A 134 -11.07 -0.02 1.47
N VAL A 135 -12.16 -0.58 1.98
CA VAL A 135 -13.54 -0.35 1.49
C VAL A 135 -14.00 1.07 1.80
N ILE A 136 -13.77 1.57 3.01
CA ILE A 136 -14.13 2.94 3.39
C ILE A 136 -13.38 3.94 2.50
N ALA A 137 -12.07 3.75 2.34
CA ALA A 137 -11.26 4.62 1.49
C ALA A 137 -11.75 4.55 0.03
N GLY A 138 -11.92 3.36 -0.55
CA GLY A 138 -12.41 3.20 -1.92
C GLY A 138 -13.82 3.76 -2.14
N GLY A 139 -14.73 3.56 -1.19
CA GLY A 139 -16.11 4.04 -1.21
C GLY A 139 -16.19 5.57 -1.25
N SER A 140 -15.29 6.28 -0.56
CA SER A 140 -15.23 7.75 -0.60
C SER A 140 -14.99 8.30 -2.02
N GLY A 141 -14.24 7.59 -2.86
CA GLY A 141 -14.00 7.95 -4.26
C GLY A 141 -15.22 7.73 -5.17
N LEU A 142 -16.07 6.76 -4.85
CA LEU A 142 -17.31 6.49 -5.59
C LEU A 142 -18.42 7.49 -5.26
N VAL A 143 -18.47 8.00 -4.03
CA VAL A 143 -19.44 9.04 -3.63
C VAL A 143 -19.18 10.35 -4.38
N LEU A 144 -17.91 10.74 -4.52
CA LEU A 144 -17.50 11.88 -5.36
C LEU A 144 -17.93 11.74 -6.82
N ARG A 145 -18.00 10.50 -7.34
CA ARG A 145 -18.45 10.23 -8.72
C ARG A 145 -19.95 10.51 -8.92
N ARG A 146 -20.77 10.34 -7.88
CA ARG A 146 -22.23 10.57 -7.97
C ARG A 146 -22.59 12.05 -7.94
N GLN A 147 -21.85 12.87 -7.18
CA GLN A 147 -22.13 14.31 -7.04
C GLN A 147 -21.82 15.14 -8.28
N VAL A 148 -20.96 14.65 -9.19
CA VAL A 148 -20.63 15.35 -10.45
C VAL A 148 -21.62 15.00 -11.58
N ALA A 149 -22.42 13.94 -11.40
CA ALA A 149 -23.38 13.45 -12.39
C ALA A 149 -24.84 13.85 -12.09
N SER A 150 -25.07 14.60 -11.02
CA SER A 150 -26.36 15.17 -10.59
C SER A 150 -26.36 16.68 -10.81
#